data_AF-A0AAJ1RK54-F1
#
_entry.id   AF-A0AAJ1RK54-F1
#
_cell.length_a   1.000
_cell.length_b   1.000
_cell.length_c   1.000
_cell.angle_alpha   90.00
_cell.angle_beta   90.00
_cell.angle_gamma   90.00
#
_symmetry.space_group_name_H-M   'P 1'
#
loop_
_entity.id
_entity.type
_entity.pdbx_description
1 polymer ?
#
loop_
_entity_poly.entity_id
_entity_poly.type
_entity_poly.pdbx_seq_one_letter_code
_entity_poly.pdbx_strand_id
1 'polypeptide(L)'
;MKLTLAPEWKWSRDIQPIVGTPSCQATHTGIIVEGSIHCVCDDGSEATYSAGDAYAISPHHDAWCVGGTRTVVYEFAGVWGE
;
A
#
# COMPACT_ATOMS: atom_id res chain seq x y z
N MET A 1 11.42 -3.11 -6.08
CA MET A 1 10.61 -2.91 -7.30
C MET A 1 9.91 -1.55 -7.31
N LYS A 2 9.74 -0.92 -8.48
CA LYS A 2 8.90 0.29 -8.63
C LYS A 2 7.45 -0.10 -8.86
N LEU A 3 6.53 0.47 -8.10
CA LEU A 3 5.09 0.37 -8.30
C LEU A 3 4.51 1.73 -8.68
N THR A 4 3.53 1.73 -9.57
CA THR A 4 2.75 2.92 -9.92
C THR A 4 1.29 2.56 -9.77
N LEU A 5 0.65 3.15 -8.77
CA LEU A 5 -0.72 2.88 -8.36
C LEU A 5 -1.63 3.95 -8.96
N ALA A 6 -2.73 3.51 -9.56
CA ALA A 6 -3.71 4.41 -10.15
C ALA A 6 -4.37 5.30 -9.06
N PRO A 7 -4.83 6.52 -9.40
CA PRO A 7 -5.45 7.44 -8.46
C PRO A 7 -6.52 6.87 -7.54
N GLU A 8 -7.33 5.97 -8.09
CA GLU A 8 -8.43 5.30 -7.42
C GLU A 8 -8.00 4.05 -6.67
N TRP A 9 -6.77 3.53 -6.90
CA TRP A 9 -6.31 2.21 -6.45
C TRP A 9 -6.60 1.96 -4.97
N LYS A 10 -7.16 0.79 -4.69
CA LYS A 10 -7.47 0.31 -3.35
C LYS A 10 -7.31 -1.21 -3.28
N TRP A 11 -6.54 -1.70 -2.31
CA TRP A 11 -6.23 -3.13 -2.19
C TRP A 11 -7.49 -4.00 -2.11
N SER A 12 -8.45 -3.68 -1.26
CA SER A 12 -9.72 -4.44 -1.13
C SER A 12 -10.60 -4.43 -2.38
N ARG A 13 -10.45 -3.45 -3.27
CA ARG A 13 -11.20 -3.41 -4.52
C ARG A 13 -10.47 -4.16 -5.64
N ASP A 14 -9.17 -3.93 -5.76
CA ASP A 14 -8.42 -4.31 -6.96
C ASP A 14 -7.63 -5.62 -6.78
N ILE A 15 -7.17 -5.92 -5.56
CA ILE A 15 -6.30 -7.07 -5.27
C ILE A 15 -7.05 -8.17 -4.53
N GLN A 16 -7.88 -7.83 -3.54
CA GLN A 16 -8.64 -8.80 -2.77
C GLN A 16 -9.44 -9.80 -3.62
N PRO A 17 -10.17 -9.41 -4.69
CA PRO A 17 -10.89 -10.37 -5.52
C PRO A 17 -10.00 -11.40 -6.22
N ILE A 18 -8.71 -11.09 -6.38
CA ILE A 18 -7.72 -11.96 -7.03
C ILE A 18 -7.12 -12.95 -6.03
N VAL A 19 -6.76 -12.47 -4.84
CA VAL A 19 -6.03 -13.26 -3.84
C VAL A 19 -6.94 -13.97 -2.82
N GLY A 20 -8.20 -13.52 -2.69
CA GLY A 20 -9.23 -14.18 -1.89
C GLY A 20 -9.08 -14.05 -0.36
N THR A 21 -8.13 -13.26 0.13
CA THR A 21 -7.94 -13.01 1.57
C THR A 21 -8.78 -11.80 2.04
N PRO A 22 -9.19 -11.75 3.32
CA PRO A 22 -9.98 -10.62 3.85
C PRO A 22 -9.19 -9.30 3.90
N SER A 23 -7.86 -9.38 4.08
CA SER A 23 -6.93 -8.26 4.12
C SER A 23 -5.59 -8.65 3.47
N CYS A 24 -4.73 -7.67 3.17
CA CYS A 24 -3.40 -7.93 2.61
C CYS A 24 -2.56 -8.73 3.60
N GLN A 25 -1.99 -9.85 3.15
CA GLN A 25 -1.15 -10.72 3.99
C GLN A 25 0.36 -10.47 3.77
N ALA A 26 0.72 -9.56 2.88
CA ALA A 26 2.10 -9.26 2.56
C ALA A 26 2.68 -8.24 3.55
N THR A 27 3.98 -8.35 3.81
CA THR A 27 4.75 -7.25 4.39
C THR A 27 5.17 -6.31 3.28
N HIS A 28 5.07 -5.00 3.54
CA HIS A 28 5.54 -3.98 2.62
C HIS A 28 6.56 -3.09 3.30
N THR A 29 7.70 -2.86 2.67
CA THR A 29 8.69 -1.89 3.15
C THR A 29 9.24 -1.11 1.97
N GLY A 30 9.13 0.21 2.04
CA GLY A 30 9.40 1.06 0.89
C GLY A 30 9.48 2.55 1.22
N ILE A 31 9.54 3.34 0.15
CA ILE A 31 9.40 4.80 0.18
C ILE A 31 8.33 5.26 -0.81
N ILE A 32 7.59 6.30 -0.45
CA ILE A 32 6.72 7.02 -1.38
C ILE A 32 7.56 8.09 -2.08
N VAL A 33 7.54 8.14 -3.41
CA VAL A 33 8.23 9.19 -4.18
C VAL A 33 7.27 10.19 -4.83
N GLU A 34 5.99 9.83 -4.96
CA GLU A 34 4.93 10.70 -5.45
C GLU A 34 3.57 10.23 -4.89
N GLY A 35 2.67 11.16 -4.59
CA GLY A 35 1.34 10.85 -4.06
C GLY A 35 1.36 10.47 -2.58
N SER A 36 0.30 9.80 -2.14
CA SER A 36 0.12 9.36 -0.76
C SER A 36 -0.72 8.08 -0.69
N ILE A 37 -0.34 7.19 0.23
CA ILE A 37 -1.11 5.98 0.57
C ILE A 37 -1.63 6.13 2.00
N HIS A 38 -2.91 5.83 2.18
CA HIS A 38 -3.48 5.58 3.51
C HIS A 38 -3.64 4.08 3.71
N CYS A 39 -3.28 3.61 4.90
CA CYS A 39 -3.31 2.22 5.31
C CYS A 39 -4.10 2.08 6.61
N VAL A 40 -4.96 1.06 6.67
CA VAL A 40 -5.70 0.68 7.88
C VAL A 40 -5.47 -0.80 8.14
N CYS A 41 -4.98 -1.12 9.33
CA CYS A 41 -4.76 -2.48 9.80
C CYS A 41 -6.04 -3.07 10.40
N ASP A 42 -6.12 -4.40 10.45
CA ASP A 42 -7.28 -5.12 10.99
C ASP A 42 -7.50 -4.84 12.50
N ASP A 43 -6.47 -4.39 13.22
CA ASP A 43 -6.54 -3.96 14.62
C ASP A 43 -7.07 -2.52 14.81
N GLY A 44 -7.34 -1.81 13.71
CA GLY A 44 -7.82 -0.44 13.68
C GLY A 44 -6.72 0.62 13.72
N SER A 45 -5.44 0.24 13.79
CA SER A 45 -4.35 1.21 13.59
C SER A 45 -4.32 1.71 12.15
N GLU A 46 -3.99 2.99 11.98
CA GLU A 46 -3.96 3.62 10.65
C GLU A 46 -2.77 4.57 10.50
N ALA A 47 -2.32 4.73 9.26
CA ALA A 47 -1.25 5.66 8.91
C ALA A 47 -1.42 6.16 7.48
N THR A 48 -1.02 7.42 7.25
CA THR A 48 -0.88 7.98 5.89
C THR A 48 0.58 8.26 5.63
N TYR A 49 1.09 7.76 4.51
CA TYR A 49 2.46 7.99 4.04
C TYR A 49 2.40 8.81 2.75
N SER A 50 3.21 9.85 2.66
CA SER A 50 3.26 10.78 1.53
C SER A 50 4.64 10.85 0.92
N ALA A 51 4.76 11.47 -0.25
CA ALA A 51 6.04 11.64 -0.93
C ALA A 51 7.16 12.12 0.02
N GLY A 52 8.24 11.34 0.09
CA GLY A 52 9.37 11.55 1.01
C GLY A 52 9.38 10.60 2.21
N ASP A 53 8.23 10.02 2.57
CA ASP A 53 8.13 9.11 3.71
C ASP A 53 8.62 7.70 3.37
N ALA A 54 9.31 7.10 4.34
CA ALA A 54 9.51 5.65 4.39
C ALA A 54 8.34 4.99 5.12
N TYR A 55 8.01 3.76 4.74
CA TYR A 55 6.97 2.98 5.38
C TYR A 55 7.39 1.53 5.61
N ALA A 56 6.84 0.95 6.67
CA ALA A 56 6.90 -0.48 6.95
C ALA A 56 5.51 -0.90 7.44
N ILE A 57 4.83 -1.73 6.66
CA ILE A 57 3.46 -2.16 6.91
C ILE A 57 3.47 -3.68 7.08
N SER A 58 3.07 -4.13 8.28
CA SER A 58 2.91 -5.54 8.61
C SER A 58 1.69 -6.14 7.89
N PRO A 59 1.62 -7.47 7.73
CA PRO A 59 0.40 -8.14 7.26
C PRO A 59 -0.85 -7.71 8.04
N HIS A 60 -2.02 -7.95 7.44
CA HIS A 60 -3.36 -7.66 7.96
C HIS A 60 -3.77 -6.19 7.83
N HIS A 61 -3.83 -5.70 6.58
CA HIS A 61 -4.26 -4.32 6.28
C HIS A 61 -4.97 -4.17 4.93
N ASP A 62 -5.68 -3.06 4.78
CA ASP A 62 -6.14 -2.49 3.51
C ASP A 62 -5.40 -1.18 3.25
N ALA A 63 -5.22 -0.81 1.98
CA ALA A 63 -4.50 0.41 1.61
C ALA A 63 -5.05 1.02 0.32
N TRP A 64 -4.97 2.34 0.19
CA TRP A 64 -5.45 3.06 -1.00
C TRP A 64 -4.72 4.37 -1.25
N CYS A 65 -4.75 4.82 -2.51
CA CYS A 65 -4.26 6.15 -2.89
C CYS A 65 -5.18 7.25 -2.34
N VAL A 66 -4.59 8.31 -1.79
CA VAL A 66 -5.33 9.44 -1.21
C VAL A 66 -5.48 10.58 -2.25
N GLY A 67 -6.62 11.27 -2.19
CA GLY A 67 -6.83 12.53 -2.92
C GLY A 67 -7.00 12.38 -4.43
N GLY A 68 -7.23 11.16 -4.95
CA GLY A 68 -7.40 10.95 -6.38
C GLY A 68 -6.16 11.33 -7.18
N THR A 69 -4.98 11.13 -6.58
CA THR A 69 -3.69 11.31 -7.25
C THR A 69 -2.99 9.96 -7.38
N ARG A 70 -2.30 9.76 -8.50
CA ARG A 70 -1.48 8.56 -8.67
C ARG A 70 -0.41 8.52 -7.59
N THR A 71 -0.06 7.33 -7.13
CA THR A 71 1.02 7.14 -6.16
C THR A 71 2.12 6.30 -6.76
N VAL A 72 3.37 6.74 -6.59
CA VAL A 72 4.56 6.00 -7.02
C VAL A 72 5.37 5.61 -5.80
N VAL A 73 5.67 4.32 -5.67
CA VAL A 73 6.43 3.79 -4.55
C VAL A 73 7.57 2.89 -5.03
N TYR A 74 8.64 2.83 -4.25
CA TYR A 74 9.66 1.81 -4.40
C TYR A 74 9.59 0.89 -3.18
N GLU A 75 9.38 -0.40 -3.43
CA GLU A 75 9.42 -1.44 -2.39
C GLU A 75 10.75 -2.17 -2.43
N PHE A 76 11.33 -2.43 -1.25
CA PHE A 76 12.65 -3.04 -1.08
C PHE A 76 12.62 -4.41 -0.42
N ALA A 77 11.51 -4.74 0.25
CA ALA A 77 11.32 -6.03 0.92
C ALA A 77 9.84 -6.40 0.95
N GLY A 78 9.56 -7.70 0.90
CA GLY A 78 8.21 -8.26 0.81
C GLY A 78 8.01 -9.11 -0.45
N VAL A 79 6.76 -9.45 -0.75
CA VAL A 79 6.37 -10.30 -1.90
C VAL A 79 6.82 -9.72 -3.25
N TRP A 80 7.08 -8.41 -3.29
CA TRP A 80 7.33 -7.65 -4.50
C TRP A 80 8.76 -7.08 -4.59
N GLY A 81 9.62 -7.42 -3.61
CA GLY A 81 10.93 -6.79 -3.41
C GLY A 81 12.15 -7.69 -3.62
N GLU A 82 11.99 -8.97 -3.91
CA GLU A 82 13.11 -9.87 -4.27
C GLU A 82 13.56 -9.71 -5.73
#